data_AF-M6JNC0-F1
#
_entry.id   AF-M6JNC0-F1
#
_cell.length_a   1.000
_cell.length_b   1.000
_cell.length_c   1.000
_cell.angle_alpha   90.00
_cell.angle_beta   90.00
_cell.angle_gamma   90.00
#
_symmetry.space_group_name_H-M   'P 1'
#
loop_
_entity.id
_entity.type
_entity.pdbx_description
1 polymer ?
#
loop_
_entity_poly.entity_id
_entity_poly.type
_entity_poly.pdbx_seq_one_letter_code
_entity_poly.pdbx_strand_id
1 'polypeptide(L)'
;MRILAFSLLVCLCFCEKGTEAVKKELTGSKKIALSEYQKLDRKKRVEIFNQLEMSNRFELLKTILLNNGNECGIGPDGGIFFRADGSLNLSIPEGEYLNRWKIDSKGLTVYNDNAKKLTRLEDYLGKTHTTYNTVYWEVSQIRSTYTYDSYALVFDYGGSIKDEYAIYNGLGCNP
;
A
#
# COMPACT_ATOMS: atom_id res chain seq x y z
N MET A 1 -13.43 20.53 48.00
CA MET A 1 -12.97 19.34 47.26
C MET A 1 -13.67 19.38 45.91
N ARG A 2 -12.94 19.65 44.82
CA ARG A 2 -13.49 19.72 43.44
C ARG A 2 -12.73 18.69 42.62
N ILE A 3 -13.41 17.64 42.19
CA ILE A 3 -12.85 16.64 41.28
C ILE A 3 -13.21 17.11 39.86
N LEU A 4 -12.22 17.54 39.09
CA LEU A 4 -12.36 17.84 37.67
C LEU A 4 -12.02 16.57 36.89
N ALA A 5 -13.05 15.96 36.31
CA ALA A 5 -12.89 14.86 35.36
C ALA A 5 -12.31 15.41 34.05
N PHE A 6 -11.04 15.09 33.78
CA PHE A 6 -10.45 15.30 32.47
C PHE A 6 -10.91 14.17 31.54
N SER A 7 -11.93 14.46 30.73
CA SER A 7 -12.27 13.63 29.58
C SER A 7 -11.17 13.78 28.53
N LEU A 8 -10.46 12.68 28.29
CA LEU A 8 -9.43 12.54 27.28
C LEU A 8 -10.09 12.57 25.89
N LEU A 9 -10.15 13.74 25.26
CA LEU A 9 -10.53 13.87 23.86
C LEU A 9 -9.33 13.44 23.00
N VAL A 10 -9.32 12.18 22.54
CA VAL A 10 -8.36 11.68 21.55
C VAL A 10 -8.74 12.29 20.21
N CYS A 11 -8.22 13.50 19.95
CA CYS A 11 -8.36 14.17 18.66
C CYS A 11 -7.38 13.51 17.68
N LEU A 12 -7.86 12.54 16.87
CA LEU A 12 -7.14 12.05 15.71
C LEU A 12 -7.17 13.13 14.62
N CYS A 13 -6.32 14.15 14.77
CA CYS A 13 -6.02 15.08 13.69
C CYS A 13 -5.23 14.35 12.62
N PHE A 14 -5.92 13.72 11.67
CA PHE A 14 -5.33 13.38 10.38
C PHE A 14 -4.95 14.69 9.70
N CYS A 15 -3.65 15.00 9.71
CA CYS A 15 -3.10 16.17 9.06
C CYS A 15 -3.13 15.90 7.54
N GLU A 16 -4.20 16.32 6.87
CA GLU A 16 -4.42 16.24 5.41
C GLU A 16 -3.36 17.00 4.56
N LYS A 17 -2.33 17.58 5.17
CA LYS A 17 -1.28 18.35 4.48
C LYS A 17 -0.16 17.52 3.85
N GLY A 18 -0.13 16.20 4.04
CA GLY A 18 0.91 15.33 3.46
C GLY A 18 0.65 14.92 2.00
N THR A 19 -0.62 14.76 1.62
CA THR A 19 -0.99 13.99 0.42
C THR A 19 -0.75 14.77 -0.88
N GLU A 20 -0.99 16.08 -0.90
CA GLU A 20 -0.80 16.91 -2.12
C GLU A 20 0.68 17.20 -2.41
N ALA A 21 1.50 17.42 -1.37
CA ALA A 21 2.92 17.71 -1.53
C ALA A 21 3.68 16.46 -2.04
N VAL A 22 3.34 15.28 -1.52
CA VAL A 22 3.89 14.00 -2.00
C VAL A 22 3.52 13.79 -3.46
N LYS A 23 2.26 13.98 -3.87
CA LYS A 23 1.83 13.77 -5.27
C LYS A 23 2.59 14.61 -6.30
N LYS A 24 3.04 15.82 -5.95
CA LYS A 24 3.77 16.72 -6.85
C LYS A 24 5.26 16.35 -7.00
N GLU A 25 5.86 15.70 -6.01
CA GLU A 25 7.27 15.24 -6.03
C GLU A 25 7.48 13.87 -6.70
N LEU A 26 6.41 13.11 -7.01
CA LEU A 26 6.52 11.75 -7.57
C LEU A 26 7.08 11.68 -8.99
N THR A 27 7.43 12.80 -9.62
CA THR A 27 8.06 12.87 -10.96
C THR A 27 9.58 12.71 -10.92
N GLY A 28 10.07 11.79 -10.08
CA GLY A 28 11.48 11.49 -9.95
C GLY A 28 12.13 11.06 -11.28
N SER A 29 13.32 11.58 -11.59
CA SER A 29 14.15 11.22 -12.76
C SER A 29 15.26 10.22 -12.43
N LYS A 30 15.26 9.67 -11.22
CA LYS A 30 16.30 8.77 -10.72
C LYS A 30 15.96 7.32 -11.04
N LYS A 31 17.00 6.53 -11.32
CA LYS A 31 16.94 5.07 -11.46
C LYS A 31 17.93 4.41 -10.53
N ILE A 32 17.58 3.24 -10.01
CA ILE A 32 18.47 2.38 -9.23
C ILE A 32 18.24 0.91 -9.59
N ALA A 33 19.31 0.14 -9.65
CA ALA A 33 19.23 -1.31 -9.80
C ALA A 33 18.74 -1.97 -8.51
N LEU A 34 18.01 -3.08 -8.63
CA LEU A 34 17.49 -3.83 -7.48
C LEU A 34 18.59 -4.21 -6.47
N SER A 35 19.75 -4.66 -6.95
CA SER A 35 20.88 -5.06 -6.11
C SER A 35 21.44 -3.91 -5.28
N GLU A 36 21.43 -2.68 -5.80
CA GLU A 36 21.88 -1.50 -5.06
C GLU A 36 20.81 -1.03 -4.07
N TYR A 37 19.54 -1.08 -4.48
CA TYR A 37 18.42 -0.74 -3.60
C TYR A 37 18.37 -1.64 -2.35
N GLN A 38 18.65 -2.93 -2.50
CA GLN A 38 18.65 -3.90 -1.40
C GLN A 38 19.76 -3.65 -0.36
N LYS A 39 20.85 -2.95 -0.70
CA LYS A 39 21.92 -2.60 0.24
C LYS A 39 21.53 -1.47 1.20
N LEU A 40 20.49 -0.71 0.87
CA LEU A 40 20.01 0.40 1.67
C LEU A 40 19.29 -0.09 2.93
N ASP A 41 19.41 0.68 4.02
CA ASP A 41 18.58 0.48 5.20
C ASP A 41 17.11 0.82 4.93
N ARG A 42 16.22 0.39 5.83
CA ARG A 42 14.77 0.55 5.70
C ARG A 42 14.34 2.01 5.46
N LYS A 43 14.92 2.96 6.20
CA LYS A 43 14.55 4.38 6.09
C LYS A 43 14.99 4.94 4.74
N LYS A 44 16.20 4.57 4.30
CA LYS A 44 16.77 5.03 3.03
C LYS A 44 16.10 4.40 1.82
N ARG A 45 15.66 3.14 1.91
CA ARG A 45 14.82 2.48 0.90
C ARG A 45 13.55 3.29 0.63
N VAL A 46 12.81 3.62 1.67
CA VAL A 46 11.57 4.41 1.59
C VAL A 46 11.81 5.79 0.97
N GLU A 47 12.82 6.51 1.46
CA GLU A 47 13.18 7.84 0.95
C GLU A 47 13.56 7.79 -0.55
N ILE A 48 14.42 6.84 -0.93
CA ILE A 48 14.89 6.71 -2.32
C ILE A 48 13.75 6.27 -3.23
N PHE A 49 12.94 5.28 -2.83
CA PHE A 49 11.85 4.73 -3.64
C PHE A 49 10.93 5.84 -4.17
N ASN A 50 10.53 6.77 -3.30
CA ASN A 50 9.64 7.88 -3.65
C ASN A 50 10.26 8.91 -4.62
N GLN A 51 11.59 8.89 -4.82
CA GLN A 51 12.30 9.77 -5.75
C GLN A 51 12.63 9.08 -7.09
N LEU A 52 12.33 7.80 -7.24
CA LEU A 52 12.61 7.06 -8.47
C LEU A 52 11.57 7.36 -9.54
N GLU A 53 11.94 7.14 -10.80
CA GLU A 53 10.96 7.04 -11.88
C GLU A 53 9.92 5.95 -11.57
N MET A 54 8.66 6.20 -11.95
CA MET A 54 7.56 5.27 -11.64
C MET A 54 7.78 3.86 -12.21
N SER A 55 8.32 3.76 -13.42
CA SER A 55 8.68 2.48 -14.04
C SER A 55 9.72 1.71 -13.22
N ASN A 56 10.69 2.41 -12.61
CA ASN A 56 11.68 1.79 -11.74
C ASN A 56 11.07 1.35 -10.40
N ARG A 57 10.11 2.10 -9.85
CA ARG A 57 9.35 1.68 -8.66
C ARG A 57 8.60 0.37 -8.90
N PHE A 58 7.86 0.27 -10.02
CA PHE A 58 7.16 -0.98 -10.38
C PHE A 58 8.12 -2.15 -10.59
N GLU A 59 9.32 -1.92 -11.12
CA GLU A 59 10.32 -2.97 -11.22
C GLU A 59 10.76 -3.47 -9.83
N LEU A 60 11.02 -2.56 -8.89
CA LEU A 60 11.40 -2.92 -7.52
C LEU A 60 10.27 -3.62 -6.75
N LEU A 61 9.00 -3.29 -7.04
CA LEU A 61 7.84 -3.93 -6.42
C LEU A 61 7.76 -5.43 -6.67
N LYS A 62 8.31 -5.95 -7.78
CA LYS A 62 8.39 -7.39 -8.03
C LYS A 62 9.07 -8.15 -6.89
N THR A 63 9.96 -7.49 -6.15
CA THR A 63 10.62 -8.07 -4.98
C THR A 63 9.94 -7.66 -3.68
N ILE A 64 9.56 -6.38 -3.54
CA ILE A 64 8.94 -5.86 -2.30
C ILE A 64 7.63 -6.59 -2.00
N LEU A 65 6.77 -6.80 -3.00
CA LEU A 65 5.46 -7.44 -2.80
C LEU A 65 5.58 -8.92 -2.41
N LEU A 66 6.61 -9.61 -2.90
CA LEU A 66 6.88 -11.00 -2.50
C LEU A 66 7.31 -11.10 -1.03
N ASN A 67 7.82 -10.01 -0.44
CA ASN A 67 8.01 -9.78 1.00
C ASN A 67 8.63 -10.95 1.79
N ASN A 68 9.55 -11.72 1.20
CA ASN A 68 10.09 -12.97 1.77
C ASN A 68 9.01 -13.96 2.26
N GLY A 69 7.84 -13.90 1.64
CA GLY A 69 6.67 -14.67 2.02
C GLY A 69 5.97 -14.21 3.29
N ASN A 70 6.09 -12.92 3.66
CA ASN A 70 5.29 -12.33 4.73
C ASN A 70 4.05 -11.63 4.16
N GLU A 71 2.95 -11.73 4.89
CA GLU A 71 1.71 -11.04 4.56
C GLU A 71 1.86 -9.52 4.68
N CYS A 72 1.21 -8.79 3.78
CA CYS A 72 0.99 -7.35 3.95
C CYS A 72 -0.43 -7.10 4.46
N GLY A 73 -0.61 -6.18 5.40
CA GLY A 73 -1.95 -5.76 5.81
C GLY A 73 -2.65 -4.97 4.71
N ILE A 74 -3.96 -5.13 4.54
CA ILE A 74 -4.81 -4.34 3.64
C ILE A 74 -6.16 -4.04 4.31
N GLY A 75 -6.58 -2.78 4.29
CA GLY A 75 -7.83 -2.37 4.95
C GLY A 75 -7.79 -2.59 6.47
N PRO A 76 -8.96 -2.63 7.15
CA PRO A 76 -9.04 -2.68 8.61
C PRO A 76 -8.70 -4.05 9.21
N ASP A 77 -8.88 -5.13 8.46
CA ASP A 77 -8.87 -6.52 8.94
C ASP A 77 -8.44 -7.52 7.85
N GLY A 78 -7.91 -7.02 6.73
CA GLY A 78 -7.48 -7.84 5.61
C GLY A 78 -5.98 -8.07 5.60
N GLY A 79 -5.59 -9.21 5.06
CA GLY A 79 -4.21 -9.60 4.81
C GLY A 79 -4.05 -10.07 3.37
N ILE A 80 -2.95 -9.71 2.73
CA ILE A 80 -2.69 -10.04 1.33
C ILE A 80 -1.31 -10.65 1.15
N PHE A 81 -1.25 -11.72 0.36
CA PHE A 81 -0.03 -12.44 0.06
C PHE A 81 0.20 -12.51 -1.45
N PHE A 82 1.29 -11.94 -1.92
CA PHE A 82 1.72 -12.04 -3.32
C PHE A 82 2.68 -13.21 -3.51
N ARG A 83 2.43 -14.02 -4.52
CA ARG A 83 3.28 -15.17 -4.87
C ARG A 83 3.97 -14.93 -6.23
N ALA A 84 5.14 -15.54 -6.39
CA ALA A 84 5.97 -15.37 -7.59
C ALA A 84 5.34 -15.94 -8.87
N ASP A 85 4.36 -16.84 -8.75
CA ASP A 85 3.59 -17.39 -9.85
C ASP A 85 2.44 -16.48 -10.32
N GLY A 86 2.30 -15.29 -9.72
CA GLY A 86 1.23 -14.34 -10.02
C GLY A 86 -0.06 -14.62 -9.26
N SER A 87 -0.09 -15.61 -8.35
CA SER A 87 -1.23 -15.80 -7.45
C SER A 87 -1.22 -14.78 -6.30
N LEU A 88 -2.42 -14.42 -5.86
CA LEU A 88 -2.68 -13.48 -4.78
C LEU A 88 -3.69 -14.10 -3.80
N ASN A 89 -3.30 -14.32 -2.56
CA ASN A 89 -4.22 -14.75 -1.53
C ASN A 89 -4.66 -13.54 -0.72
N LEU A 90 -5.96 -13.30 -0.65
CA LEU A 90 -6.58 -12.31 0.22
C LEU A 90 -7.27 -13.05 1.37
N SER A 91 -6.89 -12.73 2.60
CA SER A 91 -7.55 -13.18 3.82
C SER A 91 -8.34 -12.02 4.41
N ILE A 92 -9.64 -12.19 4.61
CA ILE A 92 -10.56 -11.25 5.26
C ILE A 92 -11.48 -12.05 6.20
N PRO A 93 -12.27 -11.42 7.10
CA PRO A 93 -13.09 -12.18 8.06
C PRO A 93 -14.06 -13.20 7.43
N GLU A 94 -14.52 -12.95 6.21
CA GLU A 94 -15.41 -13.84 5.48
C GLU A 94 -14.71 -15.09 4.91
N GLY A 95 -13.38 -15.08 4.82
CA GLY A 95 -12.58 -16.21 4.39
C GLY A 95 -11.35 -15.84 3.57
N GLU A 96 -10.76 -16.87 2.96
CA GLU A 96 -9.60 -16.75 2.09
C GLU A 96 -9.99 -16.87 0.61
N TYR A 97 -9.46 -15.96 -0.21
CA TYR A 97 -9.79 -15.84 -1.63
C TYR A 97 -8.53 -15.83 -2.47
N LEU A 98 -8.41 -16.84 -3.34
CA LEU A 98 -7.35 -16.93 -4.33
C LEU A 98 -7.70 -16.09 -5.57
N ASN A 99 -6.82 -15.17 -5.89
CA ASN A 99 -6.93 -14.18 -6.96
C ASN A 99 -5.61 -14.14 -7.75
N ARG A 100 -5.47 -13.15 -8.65
CA ARG A 100 -4.26 -12.97 -9.46
C ARG A 100 -3.75 -11.55 -9.43
N TRP A 101 -2.47 -11.41 -9.67
CA TRP A 101 -1.83 -10.12 -9.87
C TRP A 101 -0.81 -10.18 -11.00
N LYS A 102 -0.50 -9.02 -11.56
CA LYS A 102 0.53 -8.84 -12.57
C LYS A 102 1.15 -7.46 -12.39
N ILE A 103 2.45 -7.36 -12.61
CA ILE A 103 3.15 -6.08 -12.64
C ILE A 103 3.96 -5.93 -13.92
N ASP A 104 3.92 -4.74 -14.48
CA ASP A 104 4.77 -4.33 -15.59
C ASP A 104 5.21 -2.86 -15.43
N SER A 105 5.93 -2.32 -16.41
CA SER A 105 6.47 -0.97 -16.34
C SER A 105 5.42 0.14 -16.29
N LYS A 106 4.14 -0.18 -16.56
CA LYS A 106 3.02 0.76 -16.58
C LYS A 106 2.18 0.70 -15.30
N GLY A 107 2.27 -0.39 -14.53
CA GLY A 107 1.46 -0.52 -13.33
C GLY A 107 1.43 -1.91 -12.69
N LEU A 108 0.76 -1.96 -11.55
CA LEU A 108 0.30 -3.18 -10.89
C LEU A 108 -1.17 -3.39 -11.23
N THR A 109 -1.50 -4.54 -11.80
CA THR A 109 -2.89 -4.99 -11.99
C THR A 109 -3.22 -6.10 -10.99
N VAL A 110 -4.31 -5.93 -10.26
CA VAL A 110 -4.87 -6.94 -9.35
C VAL A 110 -6.22 -7.38 -9.91
N TYR A 111 -6.44 -8.69 -10.04
CA TYR A 111 -7.66 -9.28 -10.60
C TYR A 111 -8.51 -9.86 -9.48
N ASN A 112 -9.78 -9.48 -9.42
CA ASN A 112 -10.78 -10.07 -8.54
C ASN A 112 -11.44 -11.25 -9.25
N ASP A 113 -10.79 -12.42 -9.20
CA ASP A 113 -11.32 -13.65 -9.79
C ASP A 113 -12.56 -14.18 -9.05
N ASN A 114 -12.88 -13.58 -7.91
CA ASN A 114 -13.97 -13.94 -7.02
C ASN A 114 -15.08 -12.88 -6.97
N ALA A 115 -15.13 -11.96 -7.93
CA ALA A 115 -16.06 -10.83 -7.98
C ALA A 115 -17.54 -11.19 -7.70
N LYS A 116 -17.96 -12.39 -8.11
CA LYS A 116 -19.35 -12.86 -7.93
C LYS A 116 -19.64 -13.47 -6.55
N LYS A 117 -18.60 -13.70 -5.73
CA LYS A 117 -18.75 -14.40 -4.45
C LYS A 117 -19.23 -13.48 -3.35
N LEU A 118 -18.72 -12.25 -3.28
CA LEU A 118 -19.05 -11.27 -2.23
C LEU A 118 -18.84 -9.83 -2.72
N THR A 119 -19.79 -8.93 -2.44
CA THR A 119 -19.67 -7.50 -2.72
C THR A 119 -18.50 -6.86 -1.97
N ARG A 120 -18.24 -7.28 -0.74
CA ARG A 120 -17.13 -6.73 0.08
C ARG A 120 -15.74 -6.97 -0.55
N LEU A 121 -15.57 -8.00 -1.38
CA LEU A 121 -14.29 -8.22 -2.09
C LEU A 121 -13.97 -7.09 -3.07
N GLU A 122 -14.99 -6.42 -3.59
CA GLU A 122 -14.83 -5.27 -4.48
C GLU A 122 -14.12 -4.12 -3.76
N ASP A 123 -14.34 -3.96 -2.45
CA ASP A 123 -13.69 -2.92 -1.65
C ASP A 123 -12.17 -3.13 -1.54
N TYR A 124 -11.70 -4.38 -1.58
CA TYR A 124 -10.27 -4.71 -1.47
C TYR A 124 -9.56 -4.80 -2.84
N LEU A 125 -10.23 -5.35 -3.86
CA LEU A 125 -9.59 -5.70 -5.14
C LEU A 125 -10.22 -4.99 -6.37
N GLY A 126 -11.34 -4.30 -6.19
CA GLY A 126 -12.18 -3.76 -7.25
C GLY A 126 -13.17 -4.77 -7.81
N LYS A 127 -14.08 -4.32 -8.68
CA LYS A 127 -15.20 -5.12 -9.20
C LYS A 127 -14.77 -6.31 -10.04
N THR A 128 -13.75 -6.15 -10.87
CA THR A 128 -13.25 -7.24 -11.73
C THR A 128 -11.74 -7.28 -11.73
N HIS A 129 -11.14 -6.11 -11.87
CA HIS A 129 -9.72 -5.89 -11.73
C HIS A 129 -9.49 -4.42 -11.45
N THR A 130 -8.32 -4.14 -10.91
CA THR A 130 -7.85 -2.79 -10.57
C THR A 130 -6.45 -2.64 -11.11
N THR A 131 -6.18 -1.55 -11.84
CA THR A 131 -4.84 -1.19 -12.28
C THR A 131 -4.37 0.09 -11.59
N TYR A 132 -3.28 -0.03 -10.85
CA TYR A 132 -2.59 1.08 -10.19
C TYR A 132 -1.39 1.49 -11.04
N ASN A 133 -1.34 2.77 -11.43
CA ASN A 133 -0.27 3.34 -12.25
C ASN A 133 0.66 4.28 -11.45
N THR A 134 0.36 4.46 -10.17
CA THR A 134 1.15 5.25 -9.23
C THR A 134 1.39 4.42 -7.97
N VAL A 135 2.62 4.46 -7.45
CA VAL A 135 2.99 3.84 -6.18
C VAL A 135 4.01 4.68 -5.42
N TYR A 136 3.84 4.75 -4.11
CA TYR A 136 4.77 5.41 -3.18
C TYR A 136 4.65 4.85 -1.77
N TRP A 137 5.69 5.04 -0.97
CA TRP A 137 5.62 4.80 0.46
C TRP A 137 5.08 6.03 1.17
N GLU A 138 4.07 5.84 2.00
CA GLU A 138 3.64 6.79 3.02
C GLU A 138 4.29 6.43 4.35
N VAL A 139 4.75 7.44 5.08
CA VAL A 139 5.39 7.29 6.39
C VAL A 139 4.56 8.02 7.42
N SER A 140 4.09 7.29 8.42
CA SER A 140 3.32 7.84 9.54
C SER A 140 4.05 7.59 10.84
N GLN A 141 4.18 8.62 11.69
CA GLN A 141 4.71 8.44 13.04
C GLN A 141 3.60 8.06 13.99
N ILE A 142 3.66 6.83 14.51
CA ILE A 142 2.72 6.36 15.52
C ILE A 142 3.32 6.66 16.89
N ARG A 143 2.56 7.42 17.70
CA ARG A 143 2.88 7.70 19.10
C ARG A 143 2.06 6.81 20.00
N SER A 144 2.73 5.90 20.70
CA SER A 144 2.15 5.10 21.79
C SER A 144 3.06 5.26 23.02
N THR A 145 3.36 4.17 23.75
CA THR A 145 4.39 4.14 24.80
C THR A 145 5.80 4.46 24.27
N TYR A 146 6.02 4.23 22.97
CA TYR A 146 7.23 4.62 22.23
C TYR A 146 6.79 5.24 20.90
N THR A 147 7.64 6.07 20.31
CA THR A 147 7.43 6.61 18.95
C THR A 147 8.12 5.71 17.95
N TYR A 148 7.40 5.27 16.92
CA TYR A 148 7.97 4.51 15.81
C TYR A 148 7.35 4.93 14.47
N ASP A 149 8.11 4.74 13.40
CA ASP A 149 7.63 4.96 12.04
C ASP A 149 6.86 3.73 11.56
N SER A 150 5.66 3.97 11.05
CA SER A 150 4.86 3.02 10.29
C SER A 150 4.96 3.35 8.80
N TYR A 151 5.08 2.31 7.97
CA TYR A 151 5.25 2.43 6.54
C TYR A 151 4.07 1.76 5.84
N ALA A 152 3.45 2.47 4.90
CA ALA A 152 2.40 1.93 4.05
C ALA A 152 2.78 2.13 2.59
N LEU A 153 2.70 1.07 1.80
CA LEU A 153 2.89 1.14 0.36
C LEU A 153 1.54 1.48 -0.28
N VAL A 154 1.40 2.72 -0.75
CA VAL A 154 0.16 3.27 -1.29
C VAL A 154 0.15 3.18 -2.81
N PHE A 155 -0.97 2.69 -3.35
CA PHE A 155 -1.24 2.53 -4.77
C PHE A 155 -2.32 3.50 -5.23
N ASP A 156 -2.11 4.20 -6.35
CA ASP A 156 -3.08 5.16 -6.90
C ASP A 156 -3.28 4.92 -8.40
N TYR A 157 -4.46 5.30 -8.88
CA TYR A 157 -4.96 5.16 -10.25
C TYR A 157 -4.55 6.33 -11.16
N GLY A 158 -3.94 7.38 -10.59
CA GLY A 158 -3.42 8.53 -11.34
C GLY A 158 -4.50 9.36 -12.06
N GLY A 159 -5.77 9.19 -11.67
CA GLY A 159 -6.95 9.82 -12.27
C GLY A 159 -8.17 9.78 -11.34
N SER A 160 -9.36 10.07 -11.87
CA SER A 160 -10.60 10.03 -11.08
C SER A 160 -10.96 8.60 -10.68
N ILE A 161 -11.21 8.38 -9.39
CA ILE A 161 -11.71 7.11 -8.87
C ILE A 161 -13.07 6.83 -9.52
N LYS A 162 -13.22 5.63 -10.08
CA LYS A 162 -14.49 5.10 -10.60
C LYS A 162 -15.01 4.04 -9.64
N ASP A 163 -16.32 3.80 -9.67
CA ASP A 163 -17.01 2.78 -8.87
C ASP A 163 -16.57 1.33 -9.14
N GLU A 164 -15.61 1.10 -10.04
CA GLU A 164 -15.07 -0.23 -10.37
C GLU A 164 -13.78 -0.57 -9.63
N TYR A 165 -13.18 0.41 -8.94
CA TYR A 165 -11.88 0.30 -8.30
C TYR A 165 -11.95 -0.06 -6.83
N ALA A 166 -10.87 -0.65 -6.31
CA ALA A 166 -10.73 -0.94 -4.89
C ALA A 166 -10.75 0.34 -4.05
N ILE A 167 -11.45 0.27 -2.91
CA ILE A 167 -11.47 1.31 -1.89
C ILE A 167 -10.15 1.30 -1.10
N TYR A 168 -9.67 0.11 -0.75
CA TYR A 168 -8.42 -0.06 -0.01
C TYR A 168 -7.23 -0.18 -0.96
N ASN A 169 -6.35 0.81 -0.92
CA ASN A 169 -5.22 0.94 -1.83
C ASN A 169 -3.86 1.10 -1.11
N GLY A 170 -3.85 1.00 0.22
CA GLY A 170 -2.63 1.01 1.03
C GLY A 170 -2.30 -0.38 1.56
N LEU A 171 -1.03 -0.80 1.45
CA LEU A 171 -0.53 -2.06 1.99
C LEU A 171 0.47 -1.82 3.12
N GLY A 172 0.21 -2.42 4.29
CA GLY A 172 1.16 -2.49 5.40
C GLY A 172 2.25 -3.53 5.16
N CYS A 173 3.12 -3.30 4.18
CA CYS A 173 4.27 -4.15 3.87
C CYS A 173 5.55 -3.67 4.60
N ASN A 174 6.53 -4.55 4.79
CA ASN A 174 7.86 -4.16 5.27
C ASN A 174 8.73 -3.63 4.10
N PRO A 175 9.35 -2.44 4.19
CA PRO A 175 10.22 -1.89 3.14
C PRO A 175 11.58 -2.59 2.94
#